data_AF-A0A1B8P3J4-F1
#
_entry.id   AF-A0A1B8P3J4-F1
#
_cell.length_a   1.000
_cell.length_b   1.000
_cell.length_c   1.000
_cell.angle_alpha   90.00
_cell.angle_beta   90.00
_cell.angle_gamma   90.00
#
_symmetry.space_group_name_H-M   'P 1'
#
loop_
_entity.id
_entity.type
_entity.pdbx_description
1 polymer ?
#
loop_
_entity_poly.entity_id
_entity_poly.type
_entity_poly.pdbx_seq_one_letter_code
_entity_poly.pdbx_strand_id
1 'polypeptide(L)'
;MKAHDDQITSKTGYRVHMPDDDGYIAWSTRENATWQTLMERQLALVEGRVCREYLDGLERLALPRDRVPQLADIDRVLKDATGWETAQVPALIPFDTFFELLAARRFPVATFIRSPRKWTTSRNPTSSTRSSATVRCSPTRPSPSSPPPMADWG
;
A
#
# COMPACT_ATOMS: atom_id res chain seq x y z
N MET A 1 -30.13 -9.34 -22.87
CA MET A 1 -28.79 -8.73 -22.83
C MET A 1 -28.92 -7.27 -22.42
N LYS A 2 -28.94 -7.01 -21.11
CA LYS A 2 -28.81 -5.66 -20.55
C LYS A 2 -27.92 -5.80 -19.32
N ALA A 3 -26.66 -5.37 -19.45
CA ALA A 3 -25.77 -5.18 -18.31
C ALA A 3 -26.35 -4.00 -17.51
N HIS A 4 -26.78 -4.29 -16.28
CA HIS A 4 -27.16 -3.26 -15.32
C HIS A 4 -25.88 -2.63 -14.78
N ASP A 5 -25.60 -1.40 -15.25
CA ASP A 5 -24.56 -0.52 -14.73
C ASP A 5 -25.05 0.07 -13.39
N ASP A 6 -24.81 -0.67 -12.30
CA ASP A 6 -25.12 -0.21 -10.94
C ASP A 6 -24.06 0.80 -10.47
N GLN A 7 -24.20 2.05 -10.96
CA GLN A 7 -23.45 3.19 -10.44
C GLN A 7 -23.89 3.52 -9.01
N ILE A 8 -23.22 2.95 -8.01
CA ILE A 8 -23.41 3.29 -6.58
C ILE A 8 -22.87 4.70 -6.33
N THR A 9 -23.71 5.71 -6.59
CA THR A 9 -23.38 7.12 -6.38
C THR A 9 -23.55 7.47 -4.91
N SER A 10 -22.45 7.38 -4.13
CA SER A 10 -22.46 7.84 -2.74
C SER A 10 -22.47 9.39 -2.65
N LYS A 11 -23.14 9.92 -1.62
CA LYS A 11 -23.45 11.35 -1.35
C LYS A 11 -22.27 12.35 -1.36
N THR A 12 -21.05 11.91 -1.64
CA THR A 12 -19.82 12.72 -1.64
C THR A 12 -19.19 12.91 -3.02
N GLY A 13 -19.85 12.45 -4.10
CA GLY A 13 -19.36 12.64 -5.47
C GLY A 13 -18.12 11.80 -5.82
N TYR A 14 -17.83 10.76 -5.03
CA TYR A 14 -16.84 9.75 -5.36
C TYR A 14 -17.47 8.75 -6.32
N ARG A 15 -16.89 8.61 -7.51
CA ARG A 15 -17.22 7.53 -8.44
C ARG A 15 -16.22 6.40 -8.23
N VAL A 16 -16.74 5.26 -7.80
CA VAL A 16 -15.97 4.01 -7.79
C VAL A 16 -16.03 3.44 -9.20
N HIS A 17 -14.88 3.07 -9.74
CA HIS A 17 -14.85 2.39 -11.02
C HIS A 17 -14.84 0.88 -10.79
N MET A 18 -15.80 0.20 -11.41
CA MET A 18 -15.77 -1.25 -11.53
C MET A 18 -14.96 -1.60 -12.78
N PRO A 19 -14.04 -2.57 -12.70
CA PRO A 19 -13.31 -3.05 -13.85
C PRO A 19 -14.26 -3.81 -14.79
N ASP A 20 -13.86 -3.92 -16.04
CA ASP A 20 -14.48 -4.85 -16.97
C ASP A 20 -14.12 -6.32 -16.67
N ASP A 21 -14.60 -7.23 -17.52
CA ASP A 21 -14.36 -8.67 -17.41
C ASP A 21 -12.86 -9.04 -17.44
N ASP A 22 -12.01 -8.17 -18.00
CA ASP A 22 -10.56 -8.33 -18.08
C ASP A 22 -9.82 -7.65 -16.91
N GLY A 23 -10.53 -7.06 -15.95
CA GLY A 23 -9.93 -6.36 -14.82
C GLY A 23 -9.45 -4.95 -15.13
N TYR A 24 -9.80 -4.41 -16.30
CA TYR A 24 -9.35 -3.10 -16.77
C TYR A 24 -10.29 -1.98 -16.32
N ILE A 25 -9.70 -0.86 -15.85
CA ILE A 25 -10.44 0.28 -15.33
C ILE A 25 -10.29 1.48 -16.27
N ALA A 26 -11.43 1.97 -16.76
CA ALA A 26 -11.48 3.13 -17.66
C ALA A 26 -11.45 4.47 -16.88
N TRP A 27 -10.24 4.98 -16.63
CA TRP A 27 -10.03 6.28 -15.99
C TRP A 27 -10.26 7.45 -16.95
N SER A 28 -10.99 8.47 -16.49
CA SER A 28 -11.18 9.69 -17.27
C SER A 28 -9.94 10.59 -17.29
N THR A 29 -9.80 11.45 -18.29
CA THR A 29 -8.69 12.42 -18.41
C THR A 29 -8.53 13.30 -17.16
N ARG A 30 -9.66 13.66 -16.53
CA ARG A 30 -9.66 14.46 -15.30
C ARG A 30 -9.05 13.72 -14.11
N GLU A 31 -9.32 12.41 -14.03
CA GLU A 31 -8.79 11.55 -12.96
C GLU A 31 -7.30 11.32 -13.15
N ASN A 32 -6.86 11.07 -14.39
CA ASN A 32 -5.44 10.99 -14.73
C ASN A 32 -4.68 12.29 -14.43
N ALA A 33 -5.25 13.46 -14.77
CA ALA A 33 -4.65 14.75 -14.41
C ALA A 33 -4.57 14.97 -12.88
N THR A 34 -5.58 14.50 -12.15
CA THR A 34 -5.58 14.54 -10.68
C THR A 34 -4.46 13.65 -10.14
N TRP A 35 -4.33 12.42 -10.65
CA TRP A 35 -3.25 11.50 -10.29
C TRP A 35 -1.87 12.13 -10.50
N GLN A 36 -1.63 12.69 -11.68
CA GLN A 36 -0.37 13.35 -12.01
C GLN A 36 -0.03 14.44 -10.98
N THR A 37 -0.99 15.32 -10.69
CA THR A 37 -0.80 16.39 -9.69
C THR A 37 -0.45 15.83 -8.30
N LEU A 38 -1.03 14.70 -7.91
CA LEU A 38 -0.76 14.07 -6.62
C LEU A 38 0.61 13.39 -6.58
N MET A 39 0.98 12.68 -7.66
CA MET A 39 2.27 12.01 -7.79
C MET A 39 3.41 13.03 -7.77
N GLU A 40 3.33 14.09 -8.56
CA GLU A 40 4.36 15.14 -8.61
C GLU A 40 4.59 15.78 -7.24
N ARG A 41 3.50 16.12 -6.53
CA ARG A 41 3.59 16.71 -5.18
C ARG A 41 4.15 15.72 -4.15
N GLN A 42 3.75 14.45 -4.23
CA GLN A 42 4.23 13.45 -3.29
C GLN A 42 5.71 13.14 -3.51
N LEU A 43 6.15 12.98 -4.76
CA LEU A 43 7.55 12.75 -5.10
C LEU A 43 8.45 13.88 -4.57
N ALA A 44 8.03 15.14 -4.73
CA ALA A 44 8.76 16.29 -4.21
C ALA A 44 8.87 16.34 -2.67
N LEU A 45 7.96 15.66 -1.94
CA LEU A 45 7.98 15.60 -0.47
C LEU A 45 8.69 14.37 0.08
N VAL A 46 8.83 13.33 -0.73
CA VAL A 46 9.38 12.03 -0.34
C VAL A 46 10.91 12.07 -0.25
N GLU A 47 11.57 12.93 -1.04
CA GLU A 47 13.02 13.13 -1.01
C GLU A 47 13.51 13.48 0.40
N GLY A 48 14.39 12.64 0.95
CA GLY A 48 14.99 12.82 2.27
C GLY A 48 14.08 12.51 3.47
N ARG A 49 12.84 12.01 3.25
CA ARG A 49 11.89 11.70 4.33
C ARG A 49 11.47 10.24 4.45
N VAL A 50 11.71 9.44 3.41
CA VAL A 50 11.34 8.01 3.39
C VAL A 50 12.56 7.11 3.53
N CYS A 51 12.35 5.87 3.96
CA CYS A 51 13.39 4.86 3.98
C CYS A 51 13.75 4.40 2.57
N ARG A 52 14.92 3.78 2.43
CA ARG A 52 15.44 3.32 1.15
C ARG A 52 14.56 2.24 0.52
N GLU A 53 14.02 1.34 1.33
CA GLU A 53 13.16 0.24 0.89
C GLU A 53 11.89 0.75 0.19
N TYR A 54 11.36 1.90 0.63
CA TYR A 54 10.23 2.55 -0.02
C TYR A 54 10.61 3.11 -1.40
N LEU A 55 11.79 3.74 -1.51
CA LEU A 55 12.30 4.26 -2.80
C LEU A 55 12.57 3.11 -3.77
N ASP A 56 13.26 2.06 -3.30
CA ASP A 56 13.55 0.86 -4.10
C ASP A 56 12.23 0.20 -4.58
N GLY A 57 11.20 0.12 -3.73
CA GLY A 57 9.89 -0.37 -4.10
C GLY A 57 9.19 0.52 -5.15
N LEU A 58 9.25 1.83 -4.98
CA LEU A 58 8.67 2.79 -5.92
C LEU A 58 9.34 2.73 -7.31
N GLU A 59 10.66 2.57 -7.34
CA GLU A 59 11.43 2.37 -8.57
C GLU A 59 11.06 1.05 -9.25
N ARG A 60 10.95 -0.06 -8.50
CA ARG A 60 10.54 -1.37 -9.03
C ARG A 60 9.12 -1.36 -9.61
N LEU A 61 8.18 -0.70 -8.94
CA LEU A 61 6.81 -0.58 -9.42
C LEU A 61 6.72 0.29 -10.69
N ALA A 62 7.70 1.15 -10.94
CA ALA A 62 7.79 2.00 -12.13
C ALA A 62 6.46 2.70 -12.47
N LEU A 63 5.81 3.26 -11.45
CA LEU A 63 4.45 3.77 -11.59
C LEU A 63 4.38 4.93 -12.61
N PRO A 64 3.39 4.91 -13.53
CA PRO A 64 3.16 6.00 -14.46
C PRO A 64 2.87 7.30 -13.70
N ARG A 65 3.49 8.39 -14.14
CA ARG A 65 3.33 9.72 -13.52
C ARG A 65 2.18 10.51 -14.13
N ASP A 66 1.77 10.17 -15.34
CA ASP A 66 0.78 10.85 -16.17
C ASP A 66 -0.65 10.29 -16.03
N ARG A 67 -0.80 9.06 -15.55
CA ARG A 67 -2.08 8.35 -15.47
C ARG A 67 -2.16 7.39 -14.29
N VAL A 68 -3.37 7.07 -13.88
CA VAL A 68 -3.60 6.05 -12.83
C VAL A 68 -3.15 4.68 -13.37
N PRO A 69 -2.29 3.94 -12.66
CA PRO A 69 -1.89 2.59 -13.06
C PRO A 69 -3.07 1.60 -13.02
N GLN A 70 -3.02 0.58 -13.87
CA GLN A 70 -3.92 -0.56 -13.76
C GLN A 70 -3.44 -1.50 -12.65
N LEU A 71 -4.38 -2.17 -11.97
CA LEU A 71 -4.04 -3.10 -10.88
C LEU A 71 -3.20 -4.27 -11.38
N ALA A 72 -3.48 -4.78 -12.59
CA ALA A 72 -2.73 -5.87 -13.21
C ALA A 72 -1.23 -5.56 -13.37
N ASP A 73 -0.88 -4.32 -13.72
CA ASP A 73 0.52 -3.90 -13.87
C ASP A 73 1.26 -3.93 -12.53
N ILE A 74 0.58 -3.49 -11.46
CA ILE A 74 1.10 -3.50 -10.09
C ILE A 74 1.24 -4.93 -9.59
N ASP A 75 0.20 -5.75 -9.78
CA ASP A 75 0.15 -7.14 -9.34
C ASP A 75 1.28 -7.96 -9.94
N ARG A 76 1.63 -7.73 -11.21
CA ARG A 76 2.76 -8.39 -11.84
C ARG A 76 4.07 -8.16 -11.08
N VAL A 77 4.33 -6.92 -10.66
CA VAL A 77 5.55 -6.57 -9.93
C VAL A 77 5.50 -7.09 -8.49
N LEU A 78 4.35 -6.96 -7.82
CA LEU A 78 4.18 -7.43 -6.44
C LEU A 78 4.29 -8.96 -6.33
N LYS A 79 3.71 -9.70 -7.28
CA LYS A 79 3.80 -11.17 -7.32
C LYS A 79 5.23 -11.63 -7.49
N ASP A 80 5.97 -11.01 -8.41
CA ASP A 80 7.38 -11.35 -8.65
C ASP A 80 8.28 -10.99 -7.46
N ALA A 81 8.04 -9.84 -6.83
CA ALA A 81 8.89 -9.37 -5.74
C ALA A 81 8.60 -10.03 -4.38
N THR A 82 7.33 -10.29 -4.06
CA THR A 82 6.92 -10.70 -2.70
C THR A 82 5.83 -11.78 -2.67
N GLY A 83 5.23 -12.12 -3.82
CA GLY A 83 4.07 -13.00 -3.90
C GLY A 83 2.78 -12.36 -3.39
N TRP A 84 2.73 -11.02 -3.29
CA TRP A 84 1.52 -10.27 -2.97
C TRP A 84 0.77 -9.85 -4.23
N GLU A 85 -0.52 -9.59 -4.09
CA GLU A 85 -1.35 -9.01 -5.14
C GLU A 85 -2.33 -8.00 -4.55
N THR A 86 -2.96 -7.21 -5.41
CA THR A 86 -4.03 -6.29 -5.02
C THR A 86 -5.39 -7.00 -5.11
N ALA A 87 -6.29 -6.66 -4.20
CA ALA A 87 -7.69 -7.08 -4.25
C ALA A 87 -8.55 -5.83 -4.35
N GLN A 88 -9.32 -5.73 -5.42
CA GLN A 88 -10.26 -4.63 -5.54
C GLN A 88 -11.37 -4.77 -4.52
N VAL A 89 -11.66 -3.67 -3.82
CA VAL A 89 -12.73 -3.63 -2.82
C VAL A 89 -13.62 -2.39 -3.00
N PRO A 90 -14.92 -2.50 -2.68
CA PRO A 90 -15.74 -1.30 -2.50
C PRO A 90 -15.13 -0.45 -1.38
N ALA A 91 -15.31 0.86 -1.45
CA ALA A 91 -14.63 1.84 -0.58
C ALA A 91 -14.72 1.57 0.95
N LEU A 92 -15.65 0.72 1.39
CA LEU A 92 -15.77 0.24 2.76
C LEU A 92 -16.02 -1.28 2.73
N ILE A 93 -15.18 -2.05 3.44
CA ILE A 93 -15.35 -3.49 3.66
C ILE A 93 -15.42 -3.82 5.15
N PRO A 94 -16.06 -4.95 5.54
CA PRO A 94 -15.99 -5.46 6.89
C PRO A 94 -14.55 -5.77 7.33
N PHE A 95 -14.27 -5.67 8.63
CA PHE A 95 -12.94 -5.96 9.17
C PHE A 95 -12.52 -7.42 8.95
N ASP A 96 -13.44 -8.37 9.08
CA ASP A 96 -13.15 -9.80 8.89
C ASP A 96 -12.63 -10.05 7.46
N THR A 97 -13.33 -9.50 6.46
CA THR A 97 -12.91 -9.57 5.05
C THR A 97 -11.56 -8.89 4.81
N PHE A 98 -11.28 -7.77 5.47
CA PHE A 98 -9.97 -7.11 5.36
C PHE A 98 -8.84 -8.03 5.84
N PHE A 99 -9.00 -8.72 6.97
CA PHE A 99 -7.99 -9.64 7.48
C PHE A 99 -7.88 -10.92 6.66
N GLU A 100 -8.99 -11.46 6.14
CA GLU A 100 -8.97 -12.59 5.22
C GLU A 100 -8.13 -12.29 3.96
N LEU A 101 -8.29 -11.09 3.38
CA LEU A 101 -7.50 -10.66 2.23
C LEU A 101 -6.00 -10.59 2.58
N LEU A 102 -5.65 -9.99 3.72
CA LEU A 102 -4.25 -9.91 4.15
C LEU A 102 -3.64 -11.29 4.44
N ALA A 103 -4.41 -12.21 5.02
CA ALA A 103 -3.97 -13.59 5.24
C ALA A 103 -3.68 -14.31 3.91
N ALA A 104 -4.42 -13.97 2.86
CA ALA A 104 -4.21 -14.46 1.50
C ALA A 104 -3.13 -13.67 0.71
N ARG A 105 -2.37 -12.76 1.35
CA ARG A 105 -1.40 -11.86 0.70
C ARG A 105 -2.01 -10.96 -0.38
N ARG A 106 -3.28 -10.58 -0.19
CA ARG A 106 -4.01 -9.68 -1.06
C ARG A 106 -4.22 -8.36 -0.35
N PHE A 107 -3.69 -7.28 -0.91
CA PHE A 107 -3.86 -5.94 -0.34
C PHE A 107 -5.13 -5.30 -0.88
N PRO A 108 -6.12 -4.96 -0.03
CA PRO A 108 -7.37 -4.36 -0.47
C PRO A 108 -7.14 -2.93 -0.99
N VAL A 109 -7.48 -2.68 -2.25
CA VAL A 109 -7.36 -1.39 -2.93
C VAL A 109 -8.73 -0.91 -3.38
N ALA A 110 -9.09 0.31 -2.99
CA ALA A 110 -10.31 0.95 -3.47
C ALA A 110 -10.02 1.73 -4.77
N THR A 111 -10.81 1.46 -5.81
CA THR A 111 -10.63 1.99 -7.17
C THR A 111 -11.40 3.31 -7.37
N PHE A 112 -11.03 4.33 -6.59
CA PHE A 112 -11.51 5.69 -6.81
C PHE A 112 -10.40 6.72 -6.52
N ILE A 113 -10.40 7.82 -7.27
CA ILE A 113 -9.50 8.94 -6.99
C ILE A 113 -10.25 10.08 -6.31
N ARG A 114 -9.57 10.77 -5.39
CA ARG A 114 -10.17 11.89 -4.67
C ARG A 114 -10.43 13.08 -5.60
N SER A 115 -11.57 13.74 -5.43
CA SER A 115 -11.85 15.00 -6.11
C SER A 115 -10.96 16.13 -5.54
N PRO A 116 -10.42 17.03 -6.38
CA PRO A 116 -9.48 18.08 -5.96
C PRO A 116 -10.03 19.05 -4.91
N ARG A 117 -11.36 19.11 -4.71
CA ARG A 117 -12.00 19.99 -3.72
C ARG A 117 -11.71 19.59 -2.26
N LYS A 118 -11.26 18.35 -1.99
CA LYS A 118 -10.85 17.90 -0.64
C LYS A 118 -9.33 17.82 -0.49
N TRP A 119 -8.66 18.97 -0.54
CA TRP A 119 -7.20 19.06 -0.50
C TRP A 119 -6.59 18.84 0.90
N THR A 120 -7.34 19.12 1.97
CA THR A 120 -6.83 19.01 3.34
C THR A 120 -7.09 17.62 3.90
N THR A 121 -6.02 16.97 4.38
CA THR A 121 -6.02 15.71 5.15
C THR A 121 -7.31 15.53 5.94
N SER A 122 -8.01 14.40 5.72
CA SER A 122 -9.10 13.98 6.60
C SER A 122 -8.54 13.92 8.02
N ARG A 123 -8.77 14.98 8.80
CA ARG A 123 -8.55 14.98 10.25
C ARG A 123 -9.46 13.90 10.82
N ASN A 124 -8.90 12.74 11.13
CA ASN A 124 -9.35 12.06 12.33
C ASN A 124 -8.54 12.66 13.48
N PRO A 125 -9.13 13.47 14.37
CA PRO A 125 -8.38 14.01 15.49
C PRO A 125 -8.06 12.88 16.48
N THR A 126 -6.83 12.93 16.99
CA THR A 126 -6.38 12.41 18.30
C THR A 126 -6.20 10.89 18.49
N SER A 127 -4.95 10.44 18.30
CA SER A 127 -4.24 9.61 19.28
C SER A 127 -2.76 9.99 19.39
N SER A 128 -2.46 11.29 19.49
CA SER A 128 -1.17 11.73 20.04
C SER A 128 -1.24 11.72 21.57
N THR A 129 -1.34 10.54 22.18
CA THR A 129 -0.76 10.38 23.52
C THR A 129 0.71 10.07 23.30
N ARG A 130 1.51 11.13 23.42
CA ARG A 130 2.96 11.09 23.50
C ARG A 130 3.37 10.11 24.61
N SER A 131 3.84 8.94 24.22
CA SER A 131 4.68 8.10 25.08
C SER A 131 6.00 7.89 24.36
N SER A 132 6.98 8.73 24.70
CA SER A 132 8.37 8.50 24.35
C SER A 132 8.84 7.24 25.07
N ALA A 133 8.81 6.10 24.38
CA ALA A 133 9.61 4.94 24.76
C ALA A 133 10.88 4.97 23.92
N THR A 134 11.94 5.54 24.48
CA THR A 134 13.31 5.36 23.99
C THR A 134 13.66 3.89 24.09
N VAL A 135 13.56 3.15 22.99
CA VAL A 135 14.10 1.78 22.91
C VAL A 135 15.62 1.93 22.83
N ARG A 136 16.26 1.80 23.98
CA ARG A 136 17.71 1.65 24.11
C ARG A 136 18.01 0.18 23.81
N CYS A 137 18.45 -0.14 22.59
CA CYS A 137 18.98 -1.46 22.27
C CYS A 137 20.29 -1.67 23.05
N SER A 138 20.25 -2.56 24.05
CA SER A 138 21.45 -3.08 24.71
C SER A 138 22.06 -4.19 23.84
N PRO A 139 23.37 -4.16 23.54
CA PRO A 139 24.04 -5.27 22.89
C PRO A 139 24.43 -6.32 23.95
N THR A 140 23.71 -7.43 24.02
CA THR A 140 24.10 -8.57 24.86
C THR A 140 25.19 -9.36 24.15
N ARG A 141 26.35 -9.41 24.79
CA ARG A 141 27.62 -10.07 24.42
C ARG A 141 27.44 -11.59 24.22
N PRO A 142 28.10 -12.22 23.22
CA PRO A 142 28.10 -13.68 23.11
C PRO A 142 29.08 -14.31 24.12
N SER A 143 28.62 -15.36 24.79
CA SER A 143 29.38 -16.25 25.67
C SER A 143 30.09 -17.33 24.85
N PRO A 144 31.40 -17.58 24.99
CA PRO A 144 32.08 -18.70 24.35
C PRO A 144 32.04 -19.95 25.25
N SER A 145 31.31 -20.98 24.79
CA SER A 145 31.40 -22.35 25.32
C SER A 145 32.62 -23.04 24.71
N SER A 146 33.67 -23.28 25.50
CA SER A 146 34.72 -24.27 25.19
C SER A 146 34.45 -25.55 25.98
N PRO A 147 34.54 -26.75 25.38
CA PRO A 147 34.52 -28.01 26.11
C PRO A 147 35.94 -28.39 26.59
N PRO A 148 36.10 -29.11 27.72
CA PRO A 148 37.40 -29.63 28.15
C PRO A 148 37.75 -30.94 27.41
N PRO A 149 39.04 -31.20 27.11
CA PRO A 149 39.50 -32.53 26.70
C PRO A 149 39.67 -33.44 27.94
N MET A 150 39.09 -34.64 27.87
CA MET A 150 39.50 -35.78 28.70
C MET A 150 40.73 -36.43 28.07
N ALA A 151 41.83 -36.47 28.82
CA ALA A 151 42.98 -37.33 28.54
C ALA A 151 43.63 -37.74 29.88
N ASP A 152 43.29 -38.96 30.27
CA ASP A 152 44.12 -40.02 30.86
C ASP A 152 45.42 -39.62 31.59
N TRP A 153 45.41 -39.86 32.90
CA TRP A 153 46.60 -40.21 33.69
C TRP A 153 46.34 -41.56 34.37
N GLY A 154 46.96 -42.61 33.83
CA GLY A 154 46.90 -43.99 34.32
C GLY A 154 47.50 -44.95 33.31
#